data_AF-A0A9W4T6U1-F1
#
_entry.id   AF-A0A9W4T6U1-F1
#
_cell.length_a   1.000
_cell.length_b   1.000
_cell.length_c   1.000
_cell.angle_alpha   90.00
_cell.angle_beta   90.00
_cell.angle_gamma   90.00
#
_symmetry.space_group_name_H-M   'P 1'
#
loop_
_entity.id
_entity.type
_entity.pdbx_description
1 polymer ?
#
loop_
_entity_poly.entity_id
_entity_poly.type
_entity_poly.pdbx_seq_one_letter_code
_entity_poly.pdbx_strand_id
1 'polypeptide(L)'
;MKTLTVLNNCDFIFTVAKDTEYLNSPGFLCYIKETQSIVCSSSTEAINACYKKVFCSNAKFSDLPVMGFDNSNIVQQLLSDVVFHSYMFSLGKLNIFVLRMGKSKKPEWNYAGEGYKSVFQYNFDNVKSIFIQEIEYKECVIQVFTNETLKKTYNTIDPDEA
;
A
#
# COMPACT_ATOMS: atom_id res chain seq x y z
N MET A 1 9.84 8.04 -6.59
CA MET A 1 10.42 8.45 -5.30
C MET A 1 11.78 7.81 -5.15
N LYS A 2 12.78 8.56 -4.65
CA LYS A 2 14.11 8.06 -4.28
C LYS A 2 14.35 8.39 -2.82
N THR A 3 14.80 7.42 -2.03
CA THR A 3 15.14 7.61 -0.61
C THR A 3 16.59 7.21 -0.39
N LEU A 4 17.27 7.92 0.50
CA LEU A 4 18.66 7.65 0.87
C LEU A 4 18.71 7.28 2.35
N THR A 5 19.45 6.23 2.67
CA THR A 5 19.75 5.82 4.03
C THR A 5 21.26 5.54 4.13
N VAL A 6 21.81 5.70 5.32
CA VAL A 6 23.24 5.46 5.57
C VAL A 6 23.39 4.24 6.46
N LEU A 7 24.00 3.17 5.92
CA LEU A 7 24.33 1.97 6.69
C LEU A 7 25.83 1.69 6.56
N ASN A 8 26.46 1.40 7.69
CA ASN A 8 27.91 1.12 7.75
C ASN A 8 28.74 2.21 7.03
N ASN A 9 28.40 3.48 7.25
CA ASN A 9 29.00 4.66 6.63
C ASN A 9 28.97 4.65 5.09
N CYS A 10 28.00 3.97 4.48
CA CYS A 10 27.77 3.97 3.04
C CYS A 10 26.34 4.39 2.73
N ASP A 11 26.19 5.16 1.66
CA ASP A 11 24.89 5.58 1.15
C ASP A 11 24.23 4.43 0.39
N PHE A 12 23.01 4.10 0.80
CA PHE A 12 22.11 3.20 0.11
C PHE A 12 20.94 4.01 -0.44
N ILE A 13 20.72 3.95 -1.75
CA ILE A 13 19.66 4.68 -2.45
C ILE A 13 18.59 3.67 -2.88
N PHE A 14 17.33 3.95 -2.52
CA PHE A 14 16.17 3.15 -2.90
C PHE A 14 15.38 3.81 -4.00
N THR A 15 14.86 3.00 -4.91
CA THR A 15 13.89 3.43 -5.93
C THR A 15 12.78 2.40 -6.04
N VAL A 16 11.56 2.89 -6.20
CA VAL A 16 10.43 2.06 -6.64
C VAL A 16 10.54 1.83 -8.15
N ALA A 17 10.52 0.57 -8.56
CA ALA A 17 10.55 0.10 -9.93
C ALA A 17 9.24 -0.62 -10.27
N LYS A 18 8.99 -0.88 -11.56
CA LYS A 18 7.90 -1.77 -11.97
C LYS A 18 8.36 -3.21 -11.78
N ASP A 19 7.62 -3.99 -11.00
CA ASP A 19 7.86 -5.42 -10.86
C ASP A 19 7.42 -6.13 -12.15
N THR A 20 8.29 -6.97 -12.70
CA THR A 20 8.00 -7.75 -13.92
C THR A 20 7.29 -9.06 -13.63
N GLU A 21 7.38 -9.58 -12.41
CA GLU A 21 6.71 -10.81 -11.98
C GLU A 21 5.33 -10.52 -11.38
N TYR A 22 5.20 -9.45 -10.59
CA TYR A 22 3.95 -9.05 -9.95
C TYR A 22 3.47 -7.69 -10.45
N LEU A 23 2.81 -7.67 -11.62
CA LEU A 23 2.31 -6.45 -12.27
C LEU A 23 1.56 -5.46 -11.33
N ASN A 24 0.80 -6.00 -10.36
CA ASN A 24 0.03 -5.22 -9.38
C ASN A 24 0.82 -4.72 -8.16
N SER A 25 2.11 -5.04 -8.05
CA SER A 25 2.94 -4.69 -6.90
C SER A 25 4.13 -3.83 -7.31
N PRO A 26 4.52 -2.86 -6.49
CA PRO A 26 5.76 -2.14 -6.72
C PRO A 26 6.95 -3.09 -6.57
N GLY A 27 7.91 -3.00 -7.49
CA GLY A 27 9.23 -3.59 -7.33
C GLY A 27 10.15 -2.59 -6.64
N PHE A 28 11.23 -3.09 -6.03
CA PHE A 28 12.18 -2.27 -5.28
C PHE A 28 13.61 -2.51 -5.75
N LEU A 29 14.33 -1.41 -5.98
CA LEU A 29 15.75 -1.42 -6.30
C LEU A 29 16.53 -0.69 -5.21
N CYS A 30 17.68 -1.26 -4.88
CA CYS A 30 18.65 -0.64 -4.00
C CYS A 30 19.96 -0.43 -4.75
N TYR A 31 20.59 0.72 -4.54
CA TYR A 31 21.88 1.10 -5.10
C TYR A 31 22.86 1.41 -3.97
N ILE A 32 24.08 0.94 -4.11
CA ILE A 32 25.21 1.30 -3.25
C ILE A 32 26.44 1.46 -4.14
N LYS A 33 26.98 2.69 -4.19
CA LYS A 33 28.08 3.05 -5.10
C LYS A 33 27.72 2.64 -6.55
N GLU A 34 28.55 1.81 -7.19
CA GLU A 34 28.35 1.30 -8.55
C GLU A 34 27.59 -0.05 -8.61
N THR A 35 27.12 -0.55 -7.46
CA THR A 35 26.42 -1.83 -7.36
C THR A 35 24.93 -1.64 -7.12
N GLN A 36 24.10 -2.46 -7.75
CA GLN A 36 22.65 -2.51 -7.50
C GLN A 36 22.18 -3.92 -7.15
N SER A 37 21.02 -4.00 -6.50
CA SER A 37 20.22 -5.21 -6.34
C SER A 37 19.54 -5.57 -7.67
N ILE A 38 18.98 -6.79 -7.73
CA ILE A 38 17.90 -7.08 -8.68
C ILE A 38 16.63 -6.34 -8.23
N VAL A 39 15.61 -6.29 -9.10
CA VAL A 39 14.28 -5.83 -8.68
C VAL A 39 13.74 -6.85 -7.69
N CYS A 40 13.42 -6.40 -6.48
CA CYS A 40 12.92 -7.23 -5.39
C CYS A 40 11.46 -6.91 -5.07
N SER A 41 10.78 -7.84 -4.42
CA SER A 41 9.36 -7.73 -4.02
C SER A 41 9.13 -6.78 -2.83
N SER A 42 10.19 -6.46 -2.10
CA SER A 42 10.19 -5.53 -0.97
C SER A 42 11.50 -4.75 -0.91
N SER A 43 11.47 -3.57 -0.29
CA SER A 43 12.70 -2.81 -0.02
C SER A 43 13.61 -3.53 0.99
N THR A 44 13.09 -4.41 1.84
CA THR A 44 13.83 -5.19 2.85
C THR A 44 14.71 -6.18 2.12
N GLU A 45 14.14 -6.83 1.12
CA GLU A 45 14.88 -7.75 0.27
C GLU A 45 15.95 -7.00 -0.55
N ALA A 46 15.59 -5.85 -1.14
CA ALA A 46 16.52 -5.06 -1.94
C ALA A 46 17.74 -4.57 -1.13
N ILE A 47 17.52 -4.03 0.09
CA ILE A 47 18.62 -3.55 0.93
C ILE A 47 19.51 -4.68 1.41
N ASN A 48 18.92 -5.79 1.85
CA ASN A 48 19.68 -6.92 2.38
C ASN A 48 20.48 -7.59 1.26
N ALA A 49 19.96 -7.63 0.04
CA ALA A 49 20.70 -8.09 -1.13
C ALA A 49 21.91 -7.20 -1.44
N CYS A 50 21.74 -5.87 -1.46
CA CYS A 50 22.84 -4.92 -1.65
C CYS A 50 23.89 -5.02 -0.54
N TYR A 51 23.44 -5.05 0.71
CA TYR A 51 24.33 -5.11 1.87
C TYR A 51 25.16 -6.39 1.87
N LYS A 52 24.51 -7.54 1.64
CA LYS A 52 25.20 -8.84 1.53
C LYS A 52 26.21 -8.85 0.39
N LYS A 53 25.88 -8.24 -0.75
CA LYS A 53 26.76 -8.20 -1.93
C LYS A 53 28.01 -7.35 -1.71
N VAL A 54 27.90 -6.22 -1.01
CA VAL A 54 29.04 -5.30 -0.77
C VAL A 54 29.87 -5.70 0.44
N PHE A 55 29.21 -6.14 1.53
CA PHE A 55 29.88 -6.38 2.81
C PHE A 55 30.05 -7.86 3.15
N CYS A 56 29.60 -8.79 2.29
CA CYS A 56 29.64 -10.24 2.53
C CYS A 56 29.03 -10.64 3.89
N SER A 57 28.05 -9.88 4.36
CA SER A 57 27.43 -10.04 5.68
C SER A 57 25.97 -10.45 5.55
N ASN A 58 25.51 -11.28 6.49
CA ASN A 58 24.13 -11.73 6.59
C ASN A 58 23.28 -10.88 7.56
N ALA A 59 23.78 -9.69 7.94
CA ALA A 59 22.98 -8.72 8.70
C ALA A 59 21.67 -8.42 7.95
N LYS A 60 20.57 -8.31 8.70
CA LYS A 60 19.23 -8.05 8.15
C LYS A 60 18.72 -6.71 8.66
N PHE A 61 18.24 -5.91 7.73
CA PHE A 61 17.58 -4.62 7.96
C PHE A 61 16.11 -4.71 7.54
N SER A 62 15.24 -3.98 8.22
CA SER A 62 13.80 -3.93 7.93
C SER A 62 13.42 -2.62 7.23
N ASP A 63 12.31 -2.66 6.49
CA ASP A 63 11.84 -1.57 5.61
C ASP A 63 11.53 -0.25 6.29
N LEU A 64 10.76 -0.32 7.38
CA LEU A 64 10.23 0.86 8.05
C LEU A 64 11.36 1.74 8.61
N PRO A 65 12.35 1.20 9.33
CA PRO A 65 13.50 1.99 9.80
C PRO A 65 14.39 2.50 8.68
N VAL A 66 14.64 1.67 7.68
CA VAL A 66 15.50 1.99 6.55
C VAL A 66 14.97 3.18 5.76
N MET A 67 13.66 3.24 5.53
CA MET A 67 13.01 4.35 4.83
C MET A 67 12.68 5.54 5.75
N GLY A 68 13.05 5.46 7.04
CA GLY A 68 12.78 6.52 8.03
C GLY A 68 11.31 6.67 8.40
N PHE A 69 10.47 5.68 8.07
CA PHE A 69 9.05 5.67 8.40
C PHE A 69 8.76 5.31 9.87
N ASP A 70 9.79 4.93 10.63
CA ASP A 70 9.74 4.83 12.08
C ASP A 70 10.08 6.17 12.78
N ASN A 71 10.62 7.14 12.05
CA ASN A 71 10.94 8.46 12.58
C ASN A 71 9.70 9.36 12.56
N SER A 72 9.18 9.66 13.75
CA SER A 72 7.97 10.47 13.91
C SER A 72 8.07 11.87 13.29
N ASN A 73 9.26 12.48 13.24
CA ASN A 73 9.45 13.80 12.62
C ASN A 73 9.34 13.69 11.08
N ILE A 74 9.95 12.67 10.48
CA ILE A 74 9.83 12.41 9.02
C ILE A 74 8.36 12.14 8.67
N VAL A 75 7.70 11.28 9.45
CA VAL A 75 6.28 10.97 9.26
C VAL A 75 5.42 12.23 9.41
N GLN A 76 5.63 13.05 10.43
CA GLN A 76 4.90 14.30 10.62
C GLN A 76 5.11 15.30 9.47
N GLN A 77 6.33 15.44 8.95
CA GLN A 77 6.61 16.30 7.82
C GLN A 77 5.92 15.82 6.54
N LEU A 78 6.00 14.51 6.24
CA LEU A 78 5.33 13.90 5.09
C LEU A 78 3.80 14.05 5.13
N LEU A 79 3.25 14.19 6.34
CA LEU A 79 1.83 14.28 6.61
C LEU A 79 1.32 15.71 6.86
N SER A 80 2.20 16.70 6.89
CA SER A 80 1.89 18.07 7.33
C SER A 80 0.78 18.77 6.53
N ASP A 81 0.66 18.49 5.23
CA ASP A 81 -0.37 19.03 4.33
C ASP A 81 -1.47 18.01 3.97
N VAL A 82 -1.47 16.85 4.62
CA VAL A 82 -2.41 15.76 4.32
C VAL A 82 -3.68 15.93 5.17
N VAL A 83 -4.76 16.40 4.53
CA VAL A 83 -6.06 16.65 5.20
C VAL A 83 -6.71 15.37 5.74
N PHE A 84 -6.46 14.23 5.11
CA PHE A 84 -6.96 12.93 5.54
C PHE A 84 -5.87 11.88 5.51
N HIS A 85 -5.66 11.25 6.66
CA HIS A 85 -4.73 10.15 6.83
C HIS A 85 -5.45 8.84 6.58
N SER A 86 -5.09 8.15 5.50
CA SER A 86 -5.56 6.80 5.28
C SER A 86 -5.19 5.92 6.47
N TYR A 87 -6.13 5.09 6.90
CA TYR A 87 -5.91 4.20 8.03
C TYR A 87 -6.38 2.79 7.68
N MET A 88 -5.74 1.82 8.32
CA MET A 88 -6.11 0.42 8.23
C MET A 88 -6.81 0.00 9.51
N PHE A 89 -7.89 -0.76 9.39
CA PHE A 89 -8.47 -1.47 10.52
C PHE A 89 -8.80 -2.91 10.12
N SER A 90 -8.81 -3.80 11.11
CA SER A 90 -9.17 -5.19 10.90
C SER A 90 -10.65 -5.41 11.20
N LEU A 91 -11.35 -6.07 10.28
CA LEU A 91 -12.73 -6.51 10.45
C LEU A 91 -12.78 -8.02 10.21
N GLY A 92 -12.76 -8.80 11.29
CA GLY A 92 -12.61 -10.26 11.21
C GLY A 92 -11.31 -10.65 10.50
N LYS A 93 -11.42 -11.33 9.35
CA LYS A 93 -10.26 -11.74 8.52
C LYS A 93 -9.86 -10.69 7.48
N LEU A 94 -10.59 -9.58 7.39
CA LEU A 94 -10.32 -8.52 6.42
C LEU A 94 -9.45 -7.44 7.06
N ASN A 95 -8.44 -6.98 6.32
CA ASN A 95 -7.73 -5.75 6.62
C ASN A 95 -8.21 -4.70 5.63
N ILE A 96 -9.00 -3.75 6.11
CA ILE A 96 -9.63 -2.71 5.30
C ILE A 96 -8.80 -1.45 5.40
N PHE A 97 -8.39 -0.93 4.25
CA PHE A 97 -7.66 0.32 4.12
C PHE A 97 -8.60 1.42 3.63
N VAL A 98 -8.87 2.40 4.48
CA VAL A 98 -9.74 3.54 4.14
C VAL A 98 -8.89 4.63 3.50
N LEU A 99 -9.23 4.99 2.27
CA LEU A 99 -8.51 5.97 1.45
C LEU A 99 -9.12 7.37 1.52
N ARG A 100 -10.45 7.43 1.70
CA ARG A 100 -11.17 8.69 1.82
C ARG A 100 -12.45 8.48 2.62
N MET A 101 -12.82 9.49 3.40
CA MET A 101 -14.10 9.55 4.09
C MET A 101 -15.04 10.54 3.40
N GLY A 102 -16.17 10.04 2.91
CA GLY A 102 -17.31 10.86 2.53
C GLY A 102 -18.26 10.99 3.72
N LYS A 103 -18.82 12.18 3.93
CA LYS A 103 -19.81 12.43 5.00
C LYS A 103 -21.16 12.76 4.38
N SER A 104 -22.23 12.22 4.96
CA SER A 104 -23.62 12.55 4.60
C SER A 104 -24.46 12.85 5.84
N LYS A 105 -25.70 13.28 5.60
CA LYS A 105 -26.73 13.42 6.65
C LYS A 105 -27.58 12.15 6.80
N LYS A 106 -27.12 11.01 6.26
CA LYS A 106 -27.83 9.73 6.28
C LYS A 106 -27.43 8.91 7.52
N PRO A 107 -28.20 8.94 8.62
CA PRO A 107 -27.89 8.13 9.80
C PRO A 107 -27.89 6.62 9.50
N GLU A 108 -28.69 6.17 8.52
CA GLU A 108 -28.74 4.78 8.04
C GLU A 108 -27.36 4.28 7.56
N TRP A 109 -26.52 5.19 7.07
CA TRP A 109 -25.16 4.86 6.60
C TRP A 109 -24.09 5.21 7.63
N ASN A 110 -24.46 5.33 8.92
CA ASN A 110 -23.59 5.85 9.97
C ASN A 110 -22.94 7.20 9.57
N TYR A 111 -23.69 8.03 8.84
CA TYR A 111 -23.22 9.31 8.28
C TYR A 111 -22.11 9.20 7.23
N ALA A 112 -21.80 8.00 6.73
CA ALA A 112 -20.96 7.84 5.56
C ALA A 112 -21.69 8.36 4.31
N GLY A 113 -20.94 8.85 3.34
CA GLY A 113 -21.51 9.53 2.18
C GLY A 113 -20.61 9.51 0.96
N GLU A 114 -21.05 10.27 -0.04
CA GLU A 114 -20.33 10.46 -1.28
C GLU A 114 -18.86 10.83 -1.04
N GLY A 115 -17.97 10.14 -1.74
CA GLY A 115 -16.52 10.30 -1.60
C GLY A 115 -15.89 9.36 -0.57
N TYR A 116 -16.64 8.46 0.06
CA TYR A 116 -16.03 7.34 0.78
C TYR A 116 -15.32 6.40 -0.21
N LYS A 117 -14.11 5.96 0.13
CA LYS A 117 -13.35 4.99 -0.64
C LYS A 117 -12.50 4.10 0.27
N SER A 118 -12.59 2.79 0.10
CA SER A 118 -11.73 1.81 0.78
C SER A 118 -11.26 0.71 -0.15
N VAL A 119 -10.19 0.04 0.25
CA VAL A 119 -9.63 -1.11 -0.45
C VAL A 119 -9.28 -2.22 0.53
N PHE A 120 -9.51 -3.47 0.14
CA PHE A 120 -9.03 -4.63 0.89
C PHE A 120 -8.72 -5.79 -0.06
N GLN A 121 -7.96 -6.76 0.43
CA GLN A 121 -7.64 -7.99 -0.30
C GLN A 121 -8.39 -9.17 0.28
N TYR A 122 -9.01 -9.97 -0.59
CA TYR A 122 -9.65 -11.22 -0.21
C TYR A 122 -9.69 -12.20 -1.39
N ASN A 123 -10.05 -13.45 -1.15
CA ASN A 123 -10.18 -14.44 -2.21
C ASN A 123 -11.53 -14.27 -2.93
N PHE A 124 -11.47 -14.13 -4.25
CA PHE A 124 -12.62 -14.18 -5.15
C PHE A 124 -12.37 -15.30 -6.17
N ASP A 125 -13.30 -16.24 -6.31
CA ASP A 125 -13.13 -17.46 -7.13
C ASP A 125 -11.82 -18.21 -6.85
N ASN A 126 -11.46 -18.34 -5.56
CA ASN A 126 -10.21 -18.97 -5.08
C ASN A 126 -8.91 -18.28 -5.52
N VAL A 127 -8.98 -17.09 -6.10
CA VAL A 127 -7.82 -16.27 -6.46
C VAL A 127 -7.77 -15.05 -5.56
N LYS A 128 -6.56 -14.65 -5.16
CA LYS A 128 -6.38 -13.42 -4.39
C LYS A 128 -6.73 -12.20 -5.25
N SER A 129 -7.68 -11.41 -4.77
CA SER A 129 -8.26 -10.28 -5.51
C SER A 129 -8.30 -9.02 -4.66
N ILE A 130 -8.41 -7.88 -5.33
CA ILE A 130 -8.55 -6.56 -4.72
C ILE A 130 -10.00 -6.14 -4.81
N PHE A 131 -10.57 -5.75 -3.68
CA PHE A 131 -11.90 -5.18 -3.57
C PHE A 131 -11.77 -3.68 -3.35
N ILE A 132 -12.36 -2.89 -4.24
CA ILE A 132 -12.47 -1.44 -4.10
C ILE A 132 -13.92 -1.13 -3.78
N GLN A 133 -14.16 -0.40 -2.69
CA GLN A 133 -15.49 0.01 -2.27
C GLN A 133 -15.58 1.53 -2.35
N GLU A 134 -16.63 2.04 -2.99
CA GLU A 134 -16.89 3.46 -3.16
C GLU A 134 -18.35 3.77 -2.83
N ILE A 135 -18.58 4.90 -2.15
CA ILE A 135 -19.92 5.48 -2.05
C ILE A 135 -19.97 6.66 -3.01
N GLU A 136 -20.76 6.49 -4.06
CA GLU A 136 -21.11 7.54 -5.01
C GLU A 136 -22.56 8.00 -4.74
N TYR A 137 -23.07 8.97 -5.50
CA TYR A 137 -24.38 9.58 -5.25
C TYR A 137 -25.50 8.52 -5.14
N LYS A 138 -25.94 8.25 -3.90
CA LYS A 138 -26.93 7.23 -3.53
C LYS A 138 -26.57 5.77 -3.87
N GLU A 139 -25.34 5.48 -4.27
CA GLU A 139 -24.95 4.13 -4.66
C GLU A 139 -23.70 3.68 -3.91
N CYS A 140 -23.72 2.45 -3.42
CA CYS A 140 -22.53 1.76 -2.92
C CYS A 140 -22.05 0.80 -4.00
N VAL A 141 -20.81 1.00 -4.44
CA VAL A 141 -20.19 0.25 -5.52
C VAL A 141 -19.03 -0.56 -4.95
N ILE A 142 -19.01 -1.86 -5.24
CA ILE A 142 -17.89 -2.74 -4.93
C ILE A 142 -17.37 -3.33 -6.24
N GLN A 143 -16.12 -3.02 -6.57
CA GLN A 143 -15.43 -3.57 -7.73
C GLN A 143 -14.37 -4.59 -7.31
N VAL A 144 -14.36 -5.73 -7.99
CA VAL A 144 -13.41 -6.81 -7.76
C VAL A 144 -12.43 -6.89 -8.91
N PHE A 145 -11.15 -6.72 -8.61
CA PHE A 145 -10.05 -6.82 -9.57
C PHE A 145 -9.21 -8.06 -9.29
N THR A 146 -8.91 -8.81 -10.34
CA THR A 146 -7.97 -9.93 -10.31
C THR A 146 -6.98 -9.74 -11.45
N ASN A 147 -5.68 -9.69 -11.14
CA ASN A 147 -4.62 -9.45 -12.12
C ASN A 147 -4.91 -8.23 -13.01
N GLU A 148 -5.14 -7.06 -12.40
CA GLU A 148 -5.47 -5.79 -13.08
C GLU A 148 -6.78 -5.78 -13.90
N THR A 149 -7.50 -6.90 -13.95
CA THR A 149 -8.73 -7.02 -14.72
C THR A 149 -9.93 -6.91 -13.81
N LEU A 150 -10.86 -6.01 -14.11
CA LEU A 150 -12.17 -5.96 -13.46
C LEU A 150 -12.92 -7.27 -13.73
N LYS A 151 -13.27 -8.00 -12.67
CA LYS A 151 -13.99 -9.27 -12.76
C LYS A 151 -15.47 -9.13 -12.44
N LYS A 152 -15.80 -8.29 -11.47
CA LYS A 152 -17.17 -8.12 -11.00
C LYS A 152 -17.39 -6.72 -10.45
N THR A 153 -18.59 -6.21 -10.68
CA THR A 153 -19.11 -5.02 -10.03
C THR A 153 -20.39 -5.40 -9.30
N TYR A 154 -20.48 -5.01 -8.04
CA TYR A 154 -21.70 -5.03 -7.24
C TYR A 154 -22.13 -3.59 -7.04
N ASN A 155 -23.37 -3.27 -7.40
CA ASN A 155 -23.97 -1.98 -7.15
C ASN A 155 -25.21 -2.21 -6.30
N THR A 156 -25.33 -1.47 -5.21
CA THR A 156 -26.57 -1.39 -4.46
C THR A 156 -26.94 0.06 -4.20
N ILE A 157 -28.24 0.34 -4.28
CA ILE A 157 -28.81 1.63 -3.90
C ILE A 157 -28.95 1.71 -2.37
N ASP A 158 -28.96 0.54 -1.71
CA ASP A 158 -29.06 0.39 -0.26
C ASP A 158 -28.27 -0.85 0.24
N PRO A 159 -27.25 -0.71 1.10
CA PRO A 159 -26.56 -1.85 1.70
C PRO A 159 -27.46 -2.81 2.51
N ASP A 160 -28.70 -2.41 2.86
CA ASP A 160 -29.67 -3.24 3.58
C ASP A 160 -30.66 -4.00 2.66
N GLU A 161 -30.58 -3.85 1.33
CA GLU A 161 -31.45 -4.55 0.35
C GLU A 161 -30.82 -5.85 -0.23
N ALA A 162 -29.69 -6.32 0.30
CA ALA A 162 -28.96 -7.51 -0.19
C ALA A 162 -29.25 -8.80 0.59
#